data_AF-A0A2G5VRE3-F1
#
_entry.id   AF-A0A2G5VRE3-F1
#
_cell.length_a   1.000
_cell.length_b   1.000
_cell.length_c   1.000
_cell.angle_alpha   90.00
_cell.angle_beta   90.00
_cell.angle_gamma   90.00
#
_symmetry.space_group_name_H-M   'P 1'
#
loop_
_entity.id
_entity.type
_entity.pdbx_description
1 polymer ?
#
loop_
_entity_poly.entity_id
_entity_poly.type
_entity_poly.pdbx_seq_one_letter_code
_entity_poly.pdbx_strand_id
1 'polypeptide(L)'
;MSTCYPNIHYFYLSGVDAPLKSNLETVRILKALNGSFNAEINPFEYYRLNRKLPRNSPLPLFKTSLSATFSRESANFMVSNTKVLEQIKFLRGTTCADESLWATVAGNPKKLAMPGGFDARKWLRKSKLRNQSIDNSYYVSRYQQYVNRPPAKCQGNPFGVMA
;
A
#
# COMPACT_ATOMS: atom_id res chain seq x y z
N MET A 1 -19.86 9.34 -22.70
CA MET A 1 -19.06 8.82 -21.57
C MET A 1 -18.43 7.51 -22.02
N SER A 2 -17.11 7.46 -22.12
CA SER A 2 -16.37 6.28 -22.60
C SER A 2 -16.63 5.08 -21.68
N THR A 3 -17.16 4.00 -22.27
CA THR A 3 -17.36 2.69 -21.65
C THR A 3 -16.02 2.04 -21.32
N CYS A 4 -15.41 2.42 -20.19
CA CYS A 4 -14.29 1.67 -19.64
C CYS A 4 -14.79 0.34 -19.06
N TYR A 5 -13.98 -0.73 -19.20
CA TYR A 5 -14.32 -2.06 -18.70
C TYR A 5 -14.69 -2.02 -17.19
N PRO A 6 -15.75 -2.73 -16.77
CA PRO A 6 -16.27 -2.66 -15.41
C PRO A 6 -15.31 -3.27 -14.37
N ASN A 7 -14.49 -4.24 -14.78
CA ASN A 7 -13.61 -5.01 -13.90
C ASN A 7 -12.14 -4.59 -14.02
N ILE A 8 -11.85 -3.31 -13.77
CA ILE A 8 -10.49 -2.78 -13.84
C ILE A 8 -9.90 -2.67 -12.44
N HIS A 9 -8.69 -3.22 -12.30
CA HIS A 9 -7.83 -3.02 -11.13
C HIS A 9 -6.66 -2.14 -11.52
N TYR A 10 -6.14 -1.41 -10.53
CA TYR A 10 -5.02 -0.50 -10.70
C TYR A 10 -3.77 -1.10 -10.08
N PHE A 11 -2.66 -1.05 -10.83
CA PHE A 11 -1.31 -1.28 -10.33
C PHE A 11 -0.50 0.01 -10.53
N TYR A 12 0.19 0.43 -9.48
CA TYR A 12 1.16 1.51 -9.57
C TYR A 12 2.55 0.91 -9.85
N LEU A 13 3.06 1.17 -11.06
CA LEU A 13 4.33 0.66 -11.56
C LEU A 13 5.26 1.83 -11.92
N SER A 14 6.56 1.58 -11.79
CA SER A 14 7.66 2.45 -12.21
C SER A 14 8.42 1.84 -13.40
N GLY A 15 9.26 2.62 -14.07
CA GLY A 15 10.03 2.16 -15.25
C GLY A 15 11.05 1.06 -14.97
N VAL A 16 11.28 0.72 -13.71
CA VAL A 16 12.17 -0.37 -13.28
C VAL A 16 11.42 -1.62 -12.79
N ASP A 17 10.08 -1.59 -12.82
CA ASP A 17 9.28 -2.76 -12.44
C ASP A 17 9.13 -3.70 -13.64
N ALA A 18 9.25 -5.00 -13.38
CA ALA A 18 9.06 -6.06 -14.36
C ALA A 18 8.02 -7.08 -13.86
N PRO A 19 7.15 -7.61 -14.74
CA PRO A 19 6.14 -8.58 -14.34
C PRO A 19 6.78 -9.92 -13.96
N LEU A 20 6.44 -10.45 -12.77
CA LEU A 20 6.83 -11.78 -12.30
C LEU A 20 5.75 -12.86 -12.54
N LYS A 21 4.67 -12.48 -13.23
CA LYS A 21 3.50 -13.29 -13.53
C LYS A 21 3.04 -12.95 -14.94
N SER A 22 2.54 -13.94 -15.66
CA SER A 22 1.86 -13.72 -16.93
C SER A 22 0.58 -12.91 -16.74
N ASN A 23 0.03 -12.41 -17.85
CA ASN A 23 -1.25 -11.72 -17.84
C ASN A 23 -2.38 -12.62 -17.28
N LEU A 24 -2.43 -13.90 -17.69
CA LEU A 24 -3.45 -14.84 -17.23
C LEU A 24 -3.37 -15.08 -15.71
N GLU A 25 -2.16 -15.28 -15.17
CA GLU A 25 -1.95 -15.43 -13.72
C GLU A 25 -2.36 -14.16 -12.97
N THR A 26 -1.98 -12.98 -13.48
CA THR A 26 -2.36 -11.69 -12.89
C THR A 26 -3.89 -11.55 -12.84
N VAL A 27 -4.60 -11.84 -13.92
CA VAL A 27 -6.07 -11.81 -13.96
C VAL A 27 -6.68 -12.79 -12.95
N ARG A 28 -6.13 -14.00 -12.80
CA ARG A 28 -6.60 -14.97 -11.80
C ARG A 28 -6.40 -14.47 -10.38
N ILE A 29 -5.25 -13.86 -10.08
CA ILE A 29 -4.97 -13.24 -8.78
C ILE A 29 -5.97 -12.12 -8.49
N LEU A 30 -6.20 -11.22 -9.44
CA LEU A 30 -7.15 -10.11 -9.28
C LEU A 30 -8.59 -10.59 -9.06
N LYS A 31 -9.02 -11.63 -9.78
CA LYS A 31 -10.31 -12.28 -9.54
C LYS A 31 -10.39 -12.88 -8.13
N ALA A 32 -9.32 -13.53 -7.66
CA ALA A 32 -9.26 -14.07 -6.31
C ALA A 32 -9.27 -12.99 -5.22
N LEU A 33 -8.73 -11.80 -5.48
CA LEU A 33 -8.84 -10.65 -4.58
C LEU A 33 -10.27 -10.10 -4.49
N ASN A 34 -11.13 -10.38 -5.48
CA ASN A 34 -12.56 -10.06 -5.47
C ASN A 34 -12.88 -8.61 -5.02
N GLY A 35 -12.17 -7.64 -5.61
CA GLY A 35 -12.35 -6.21 -5.28
C GLY A 35 -11.67 -5.74 -4.00
N SER A 36 -10.99 -6.61 -3.26
CA SER A 36 -10.23 -6.24 -2.06
C SER A 36 -9.06 -5.31 -2.38
N PHE A 37 -8.81 -4.37 -1.47
CA PHE A 37 -7.64 -3.51 -1.46
C PHE A 37 -6.46 -4.30 -0.86
N ASN A 38 -5.37 -4.40 -1.61
CA ASN A 38 -4.13 -5.03 -1.18
C ASN A 38 -3.02 -3.98 -1.05
N ALA A 39 -2.52 -3.81 0.16
CA ALA A 39 -1.40 -2.93 0.49
C ALA A 39 -0.60 -3.55 1.62
N GLU A 40 0.71 -3.28 1.65
CA GLU A 40 1.54 -3.69 2.79
C GLU A 40 1.14 -2.92 4.05
N ILE A 41 1.15 -3.57 5.21
CA ILE A 41 0.73 -2.99 6.50
C ILE A 41 1.86 -3.09 7.50
N ASN A 42 2.44 -1.95 7.88
CA ASN A 42 3.46 -1.86 8.91
C ASN A 42 3.13 -0.72 9.92
N PRO A 43 3.69 -0.76 11.15
CA PRO A 43 3.66 0.35 12.08
C PRO A 43 4.22 1.61 11.43
N PHE A 44 3.54 2.73 11.65
CA PHE A 44 3.98 4.00 11.08
C PHE A 44 5.29 4.49 11.70
N GLU A 45 6.14 5.05 10.85
CA GLU A 45 7.46 5.59 11.21
C GLU A 45 7.36 7.09 11.48
N TYR A 46 7.09 7.47 12.73
CA TYR A 46 6.72 8.85 13.11
C TYR A 46 7.77 9.92 12.78
N TYR A 47 9.05 9.56 12.65
CA TYR A 47 10.10 10.49 12.23
C TYR A 47 9.86 11.07 10.83
N ARG A 48 9.06 10.39 9.98
CA ARG A 48 8.72 10.83 8.63
C ARG A 48 7.80 12.06 8.57
N LEU A 49 7.20 12.47 9.70
CA LEU A 49 6.21 13.56 9.72
C LEU A 49 6.79 14.97 9.56
N ASN A 50 8.11 15.15 9.56
CA ASN A 50 8.77 16.45 9.36
C ASN A 50 8.13 17.57 10.21
N ARG A 51 8.02 17.34 11.53
CA ARG A 51 7.44 18.24 12.55
C ARG A 51 5.91 18.31 12.59
N LYS A 52 5.18 17.62 11.70
CA LYS A 52 3.73 17.50 11.83
C LYS A 52 3.37 16.62 13.03
N LEU A 53 2.28 16.98 13.70
CA LEU A 53 1.78 16.20 14.83
C LEU A 53 0.87 15.06 14.34
N PRO A 54 1.05 13.81 14.82
CA PRO A 54 0.22 12.68 14.43
C PRO A 54 -1.28 12.92 14.64
N ARG A 55 -1.65 13.64 15.70
CA ARG A 55 -3.05 13.98 16.03
C ARG A 55 -3.73 14.86 14.99
N ASN A 56 -2.96 15.55 14.15
CA ASN A 56 -3.49 16.39 13.07
C ASN A 56 -3.75 15.58 11.79
N SER A 57 -3.39 14.30 11.75
CA SER A 57 -3.69 13.42 10.62
C SER A 57 -5.19 13.08 10.60
N PRO A 58 -5.90 13.27 9.48
CA PRO A 58 -7.33 12.91 9.35
C PRO A 58 -7.61 11.43 9.68
N LEU A 59 -6.66 10.56 9.36
CA LEU A 59 -6.72 9.13 9.65
C LEU A 59 -5.51 8.67 10.48
N PRO A 60 -5.67 7.67 11.35
CA PRO A 60 -4.55 6.96 11.96
C PRO A 60 -3.58 6.45 10.91
N LEU A 61 -2.30 6.75 11.09
CA LEU A 61 -1.26 6.50 10.11
C LEU A 61 -0.76 5.05 10.17
N PHE A 62 -0.50 4.49 9.00
CA PHE A 62 0.18 3.21 8.81
C PHE A 62 1.29 3.36 7.78
N LYS A 63 2.38 2.61 7.95
CA LYS A 63 3.40 2.48 6.91
C LYS A 63 2.92 1.44 5.91
N THR A 64 3.23 1.68 4.64
CA THR A 64 2.93 0.79 3.52
C THR A 64 4.10 0.78 2.53
N SER A 65 4.00 -0.07 1.51
CA SER A 65 4.94 -0.10 0.39
C SER A 65 4.68 1.08 -0.56
N LEU A 66 5.58 1.30 -1.51
CA LEU A 66 5.37 2.26 -2.59
C LEU A 66 4.09 1.97 -3.40
N SER A 67 3.77 0.68 -3.57
CA SER A 67 2.68 0.22 -4.44
C SER A 67 1.52 -0.36 -3.64
N ALA A 68 0.36 -0.39 -4.29
CA ALA A 68 -0.83 -1.07 -3.83
C ALA A 68 -1.64 -1.56 -5.03
N THR A 69 -2.54 -2.52 -4.79
CA THR A 69 -3.50 -3.03 -5.78
C THR A 69 -4.90 -2.82 -5.25
N PHE A 70 -5.77 -2.19 -6.05
CA PHE A 70 -7.14 -1.89 -5.64
C PHE A 70 -8.09 -1.85 -6.84
N SER A 71 -9.39 -1.90 -6.55
CA SER A 71 -10.43 -1.89 -7.57
C SER A 71 -10.70 -0.49 -8.11
N ARG A 72 -11.36 -0.40 -9.27
CA ARG A 72 -11.89 0.87 -9.78
C ARG A 72 -12.82 1.57 -8.81
N GLU A 73 -13.61 0.84 -8.05
CA GLU A 73 -14.49 1.42 -7.02
C GLU A 73 -13.67 2.14 -5.94
N SER A 74 -12.61 1.50 -5.43
CA SER A 74 -11.69 2.13 -4.48
C SER A 74 -11.01 3.36 -5.09
N ALA A 75 -10.61 3.30 -6.36
CA ALA A 75 -10.01 4.44 -7.08
C ALA A 75 -10.96 5.64 -7.15
N ASN A 76 -12.19 5.40 -7.61
CA ASN A 76 -13.24 6.42 -7.71
C ASN A 76 -13.59 7.01 -6.34
N PHE A 77 -13.66 6.17 -5.31
CA PHE A 77 -13.87 6.61 -3.95
C PHE A 77 -12.72 7.51 -3.47
N MET A 78 -11.46 7.13 -3.71
CA MET A 78 -10.29 7.92 -3.28
C MET A 78 -10.25 9.32 -3.91
N VAL A 79 -10.58 9.46 -5.19
CA VAL A 79 -10.53 10.77 -5.88
C VAL A 79 -11.70 11.69 -5.54
N SER A 80 -12.80 11.15 -5.00
CA SER A 80 -14.00 11.91 -4.67
C SER A 80 -14.21 12.15 -3.17
N ASN A 81 -13.58 11.35 -2.30
CA ASN A 81 -13.81 11.41 -0.86
C ASN A 81 -12.98 12.52 -0.18
N THR A 82 -13.65 13.48 0.45
CA THR A 82 -13.01 14.62 1.14
C THR A 82 -11.97 14.20 2.18
N LYS A 83 -12.22 13.15 2.97
CA LYS A 83 -11.27 12.70 4.01
C LYS A 83 -10.00 12.11 3.41
N VAL A 84 -10.10 11.45 2.26
CA VAL A 84 -8.93 10.96 1.51
C VAL A 84 -8.12 12.16 0.98
N LEU A 85 -8.78 13.15 0.42
CA LEU A 85 -8.13 14.37 -0.08
C LEU A 85 -7.45 15.17 1.04
N GLU A 86 -8.09 15.27 2.21
CA GLU A 86 -7.50 15.84 3.43
C GLU A 86 -6.27 15.04 3.88
N GLN A 87 -6.33 13.71 3.84
CA GLN A 87 -5.20 12.85 4.19
C GLN A 87 -4.02 13.07 3.24
N ILE A 88 -4.28 13.15 1.92
CA ILE A 88 -3.26 13.47 0.91
C ILE A 88 -2.65 14.84 1.21
N LYS A 89 -3.48 15.85 1.51
CA LYS A 89 -3.02 17.19 1.89
C LYS A 89 -2.17 17.17 3.16
N PHE A 90 -2.56 16.38 4.16
CA PHE A 90 -1.78 16.20 5.39
C PHE A 90 -0.41 15.56 5.11
N LEU A 91 -0.31 14.59 4.19
CA LEU A 91 0.95 13.93 3.86
C LEU A 91 1.88 14.79 2.97
N ARG A 92 1.40 15.88 2.37
CA ARG A 92 2.28 16.81 1.62
C ARG A 92 3.38 17.38 2.52
N GLY A 93 4.63 17.21 2.14
CA GLY A 93 5.79 17.68 2.92
C GLY A 93 6.25 16.73 4.02
N THR A 94 5.65 15.54 4.16
CA THR A 94 6.24 14.44 4.93
C THR A 94 7.28 13.69 4.07
N THR A 95 8.17 12.94 4.71
CA THR A 95 9.12 12.05 4.02
C THR A 95 8.41 10.76 3.62
N CYS A 96 8.61 10.27 2.39
CA CYS A 96 7.99 9.04 1.86
C CYS A 96 6.46 9.01 2.07
N ALA A 97 5.77 10.04 1.56
CA ALA A 97 4.32 10.23 1.68
C ALA A 97 3.52 9.10 1.00
N ASP A 98 4.02 8.58 -0.11
CA ASP A 98 3.55 7.40 -0.82
C ASP A 98 3.53 6.14 0.06
N GLU A 99 4.63 5.85 0.76
CA GLU A 99 4.74 4.78 1.75
C GLU A 99 3.94 5.04 3.05
N SER A 100 3.16 6.12 3.08
CA SER A 100 2.29 6.49 4.20
C SER A 100 0.82 6.54 3.82
N LEU A 101 0.49 6.43 2.53
CA LEU A 101 -0.85 6.72 2.01
C LEU A 101 -1.75 5.48 2.00
N TRP A 102 -1.35 4.41 1.32
CA TRP A 102 -2.26 3.32 0.92
C TRP A 102 -2.90 2.59 2.11
N ALA A 103 -2.10 2.06 3.04
CA ALA A 103 -2.63 1.42 4.24
C ALA A 103 -3.34 2.41 5.18
N THR A 104 -2.98 3.70 5.15
CA THR A 104 -3.69 4.74 5.92
C THR A 104 -5.11 4.94 5.41
N VAL A 105 -5.31 5.04 4.09
CA VAL A 105 -6.65 5.25 3.53
C VAL A 105 -7.49 3.97 3.53
N ALA A 106 -6.89 2.80 3.31
CA ALA A 106 -7.61 1.53 3.27
C ALA A 106 -7.76 0.84 4.63
N GLY A 107 -6.91 1.18 5.61
CA GLY A 107 -6.74 0.44 6.86
C GLY A 107 -7.59 0.89 8.05
N ASN A 108 -8.45 1.90 7.86
CA ASN A 108 -9.19 2.59 8.93
C ASN A 108 -10.72 2.46 8.82
N PRO A 109 -11.29 1.24 8.83
CA PRO A 109 -12.67 0.98 8.42
C PRO A 109 -13.71 1.65 9.32
N LYS A 110 -13.38 1.94 10.58
CA LYS A 110 -14.25 2.68 11.51
C LYS A 110 -14.31 4.18 11.26
N LYS A 111 -13.36 4.74 10.51
CA LYS A 111 -13.23 6.18 10.24
C LYS A 111 -13.41 6.52 8.76
N LEU A 112 -13.12 5.57 7.88
CA LEU A 112 -13.26 5.66 6.44
C LEU A 112 -13.63 4.27 5.91
N ALA A 113 -14.86 4.11 5.43
CA ALA A 113 -15.34 2.88 4.82
C ALA A 113 -14.82 2.76 3.38
N MET A 114 -13.51 2.56 3.22
CA MET A 114 -12.88 2.37 1.91
C MET A 114 -13.43 1.10 1.24
N PRO A 115 -13.92 1.16 -0.02
CA PRO A 115 -14.27 -0.03 -0.77
C PRO A 115 -13.09 -1.01 -0.87
N GLY A 116 -13.32 -2.27 -0.51
CA GLY A 116 -12.28 -3.30 -0.41
C GLY A 116 -11.28 -3.10 0.73
N GLY A 117 -11.49 -2.12 1.63
CA GLY A 117 -10.59 -1.82 2.74
C GLY A 117 -10.50 -2.93 3.78
N PHE A 118 -9.58 -2.76 4.73
CA PHE A 118 -9.24 -3.75 5.75
C PHE A 118 -8.99 -3.09 7.11
N ASP A 119 -8.94 -3.87 8.20
CA ASP A 119 -8.58 -3.34 9.52
C ASP A 119 -7.08 -3.52 9.80
N ALA A 120 -6.29 -2.49 9.48
CA ALA A 120 -4.84 -2.50 9.68
C ALA A 120 -4.45 -2.62 11.15
N ARG A 121 -5.23 -2.02 12.06
CA ARG A 121 -4.97 -2.08 13.50
C ARG A 121 -5.18 -3.50 14.02
N LYS A 122 -6.22 -4.18 13.57
CA LYS A 122 -6.47 -5.60 13.90
C LYS A 122 -5.35 -6.49 13.37
N TRP A 123 -4.85 -6.23 12.15
CA TRP A 123 -3.71 -6.95 11.56
C TRP A 123 -2.46 -6.82 12.44
N LEU A 124 -2.02 -5.59 12.72
CA LEU A 124 -0.82 -5.34 13.54
C LEU A 124 -0.95 -5.90 14.96
N ARG A 125 -2.14 -5.83 15.56
CA ARG A 125 -2.39 -6.42 16.88
C ARG A 125 -2.22 -7.94 16.86
N LYS A 126 -2.67 -8.62 15.81
CA LYS A 126 -2.53 -10.08 15.67
C LYS A 126 -1.05 -10.49 15.62
N SER A 127 -0.23 -9.78 14.85
CA SER A 127 1.22 -10.05 14.79
C SER A 127 1.90 -9.82 16.15
N LYS A 128 1.58 -8.72 16.83
CA LYS A 128 2.12 -8.40 18.15
C LYS A 128 1.76 -9.45 19.21
N LEU A 129 0.49 -9.91 19.24
CA LEU A 129 0.03 -10.93 20.19
C LEU A 129 0.73 -12.28 20.00
N ARG A 130 1.15 -12.59 18.77
CA ARG A 130 1.86 -13.83 18.47
C ARG A 130 3.38 -13.72 18.67
N ASN A 131 3.87 -12.54 19.10
CA ASN A 131 5.29 -12.20 19.14
C ASN A 131 6.02 -12.53 17.83
N GLN A 132 5.32 -12.37 16.71
CA GLN A 132 5.80 -12.69 15.37
C GLN A 132 6.20 -11.41 14.63
N SER A 133 7.18 -11.55 13.73
CA SER A 133 7.40 -10.54 12.70
C SER A 133 6.10 -10.30 11.92
N ILE A 134 5.97 -9.09 11.38
CA ILE A 134 4.83 -8.76 10.54
C ILE A 134 4.95 -9.58 9.26
N ASP A 135 4.01 -10.50 9.10
CA ASP A 135 3.88 -11.30 7.88
C ASP A 135 3.28 -10.42 6.78
N ASN A 136 4.04 -10.17 5.72
CA ASN A 136 3.59 -9.47 4.52
C ASN A 136 3.52 -10.40 3.30
N SER A 137 3.47 -11.73 3.50
CA SER A 137 3.36 -12.72 2.41
C SER A 137 2.04 -12.60 1.61
N TYR A 138 1.01 -11.99 2.19
CA TYR A 138 -0.25 -11.69 1.51
C TYR A 138 -0.17 -10.52 0.51
N TYR A 139 0.89 -9.72 0.57
CA TYR A 139 1.05 -8.54 -0.27
C TYR A 139 1.54 -8.96 -1.66
N VAL A 140 0.74 -8.67 -2.68
CA VAL A 140 0.98 -9.13 -4.05
C VAL A 140 1.29 -8.00 -5.03
N SER A 141 1.23 -6.73 -4.60
CA SER A 141 1.35 -5.59 -5.51
C SER A 141 2.78 -5.36 -5.99
N ARG A 142 3.80 -5.71 -5.19
CA ARG A 142 5.22 -5.58 -5.57
C ARG A 142 6.10 -6.54 -4.78
N TYR A 143 7.00 -7.24 -5.47
CA TYR A 143 8.09 -7.96 -4.84
C TYR A 143 9.35 -7.08 -4.86
N GLN A 144 9.99 -6.93 -3.70
CA GLN A 144 11.23 -6.15 -3.57
C GLN A 144 12.20 -6.87 -2.62
N GLN A 145 13.41 -7.11 -3.10
CA GLN A 145 14.51 -7.64 -2.29
C GLN A 145 15.41 -6.49 -1.84
N TYR A 146 15.58 -6.34 -0.52
CA TYR A 146 16.56 -5.42 0.03
C TYR A 146 17.92 -6.11 0.13
N VAL A 147 19.00 -5.41 -0.25
CA VAL A 147 20.39 -5.94 -0.26
C VAL A 147 20.82 -6.52 1.10
N ASN A 148 20.31 -5.98 2.19
CA ASN A 148 20.66 -6.36 3.56
C ASN A 148 19.64 -7.32 4.21
N ARG A 149 18.77 -7.99 3.42
CA ARG A 149 17.75 -8.92 3.94
C ARG A 149 17.86 -10.29 3.26
N PRO A 150 17.59 -11.41 3.98
CA PRO A 150 17.40 -12.73 3.37
C PRO A 150 16.17 -12.74 2.42
N PRO A 151 15.98 -13.74 1.54
CA PRO A 151 16.71 -15.01 1.42
C PRO A 151 17.87 -15.04 0.41
N ALA A 152 18.05 -14.03 -0.44
CA ALA A 152 19.07 -14.06 -1.48
C ALA A 152 19.98 -12.81 -1.44
N LYS A 153 21.30 -13.02 -1.55
CA LYS A 153 22.21 -11.96 -1.97
C LYS A 153 21.81 -11.55 -3.39
N CYS A 154 21.55 -10.27 -3.59
CA CYS A 154 21.26 -9.73 -4.92
C CYS A 154 22.40 -10.14 -5.87
N GLN A 155 22.07 -10.87 -6.93
CA GLN A 155 23.07 -11.34 -7.92
C GLN A 155 23.37 -10.26 -8.97
N GLY A 156 22.52 -9.24 -9.10
CA GLY A 156 22.75 -8.08 -9.95
C GLY A 156 23.34 -6.89 -9.18
N ASN A 157 23.82 -5.89 -9.91
CA ASN A 157 24.24 -4.63 -9.32
C ASN A 157 23.01 -3.78 -8.97
N PRO A 158 22.85 -3.34 -7.71
CA PRO A 158 21.78 -2.42 -7.34
C PRO A 158 21.94 -1.09 -8.09
N PHE A 159 20.89 -0.68 -8.81
CA PHE A 159 20.83 0.65 -9.42
C PHE A 159 21.02 1.73 -8.33
N GLY A 160 22.01 2.60 -8.51
CA GLY A 160 22.28 3.72 -7.62
C GLY A 160 23.41 3.52 -6.60
N VAL A 161 24.13 2.39 -6.63
CA VAL A 161 25.44 2.29 -5.97
C VAL A 161 26.52 2.59 -7.01
N MET A 162 26.63 3.86 -7.40
CA MET A 162 27.92 4.36 -7.91
C MET A 162 28.81 4.60 -6.68
N ALA A 163 30.05 4.15 -6.77
CA ALA A 163 31.10 4.28 -5.75
C ALA A 163 31.28 5.73 -5.29
#